data_AF-A0A1H8YV33-F1
#
_entry.id   AF-A0A1H8YV33-F1
#
_cell.length_a   1.000
_cell.length_b   1.000
_cell.length_c   1.000
_cell.angle_alpha   90.00
_cell.angle_beta   90.00
_cell.angle_gamma   90.00
#
_symmetry.space_group_name_H-M   'P 1'
#
loop_
_entity.id
_entity.type
_entity.pdbx_description
1 polymer ?
#
loop_
_entity_poly.entity_id
_entity_poly.type
_entity_poly.pdbx_seq_one_letter_code
_entity_poly.pdbx_strand_id
1 'polypeptide(L)'
;MHKKLLSFLFLLSLLIVLLSSCNGEENSEYTPIPTSPVTVDLTQVPYPKLSDYHFFEGDMKNQLPSLNVIPYKPASSLFSDYAHKKRFIWMPIGLKGTYNGDGNVLELPVGAALIKTFYYDNVQPNNDTRIIETRIMIRKSTGWIFANYVWNTEQTEAFLDLNGSYTNISWKDDNNVIQTANYRIPSEVQCITCHKKKEIINNVEQVVHIPIGIKPQNLNFNYTYGNVSQNQLTKWIEQGYLENNFTLPTEANTTIDYNDTSKSLHLRARSYVDINCAHCHTEGRHCDYRPMRYSFTETGSANGLANMGVCVSTQDMQNFPPALSKIVTPGNINRSMMYYRLNTDNETYRMPLHGRTIIHQEGIALMEQWINSLTPCN
;
A
#
# COMPACT_ATOMS: atom_id res chain seq x y z
N MET A 1 -28.77 -53.66 66.33
CA MET A 1 -29.37 -52.38 65.89
C MET A 1 -28.35 -51.35 65.36
N HIS A 2 -27.08 -51.34 65.79
CA HIS A 2 -26.12 -50.28 65.37
C HIS A 2 -25.58 -50.36 63.92
N LYS A 3 -25.43 -51.54 63.31
CA LYS A 3 -24.91 -51.63 61.92
C LYS A 3 -25.87 -51.10 60.84
N LYS A 4 -27.19 -51.19 61.06
CA LYS A 4 -28.19 -50.65 60.11
C LYS A 4 -28.31 -49.13 60.19
N LEU A 5 -28.05 -48.53 61.36
CA LEU A 5 -28.10 -47.07 61.55
C LEU A 5 -26.89 -46.39 60.90
N LEU A 6 -25.70 -46.98 61.00
CA LEU A 6 -24.49 -46.45 60.34
C LEU A 6 -24.57 -46.47 58.82
N SER A 7 -25.14 -47.53 58.24
CA SER A 7 -25.30 -47.65 56.78
C SER A 7 -26.32 -46.65 56.22
N PHE A 8 -27.33 -46.28 57.02
CA PHE A 8 -28.33 -45.28 56.66
C PHE A 8 -27.76 -43.85 56.74
N LEU A 9 -26.94 -43.58 57.75
CA LEU A 9 -26.22 -42.30 57.89
C LEU A 9 -25.19 -42.09 56.76
N PHE A 10 -24.52 -43.15 56.31
CA PHE A 10 -23.56 -43.07 55.20
C PHE A 10 -24.24 -42.86 53.83
N LEU A 11 -25.42 -43.47 53.61
CA LEU A 11 -26.21 -43.20 52.41
C LEU A 11 -26.79 -41.78 52.40
N LEU A 12 -27.21 -41.26 53.57
CA LEU A 12 -27.75 -39.92 53.69
C LEU A 12 -26.65 -38.84 53.49
N SER A 13 -25.43 -39.08 53.98
CA SER A 13 -24.29 -38.18 53.72
C SER A 13 -23.84 -38.21 52.25
N LEU A 14 -23.91 -39.37 51.58
CA LEU A 14 -23.59 -39.47 50.15
C LEU A 14 -24.64 -38.75 49.29
N LEU A 15 -25.92 -38.77 49.70
CA LEU A 15 -27.00 -38.06 49.02
C LEU A 15 -26.92 -36.54 49.20
N ILE A 16 -26.47 -36.05 50.36
CA ILE A 16 -26.26 -34.61 50.63
C ILE A 16 -25.05 -34.06 49.86
N VAL A 17 -23.99 -34.86 49.69
CA VAL A 17 -22.83 -34.48 48.84
C VAL A 17 -23.20 -34.47 47.35
N LEU A 18 -24.08 -35.37 46.90
CA LEU A 18 -24.59 -35.37 45.52
C LEU A 18 -25.56 -34.21 45.24
N LEU A 19 -26.32 -33.74 46.23
CA LEU A 19 -27.21 -32.56 46.09
C LEU A 19 -26.46 -31.22 46.20
N SER A 20 -25.23 -31.20 46.72
CA SER A 20 -24.39 -30.00 46.81
C SER A 20 -23.50 -29.80 45.56
N SER A 21 -23.49 -30.76 44.63
CA SER A 21 -22.70 -30.69 43.39
C SER A 21 -23.47 -30.11 42.19
N CYS A 22 -24.72 -29.67 42.40
CA CYS A 22 -25.54 -29.01 41.39
C CYS A 22 -25.94 -27.61 41.88
N ASN A 23 -24.97 -26.76 42.19
CA ASN A 23 -25.24 -25.33 42.36
C ASN A 23 -24.05 -24.46 41.93
N GLY A 24 -23.52 -24.78 40.75
CA GLY A 24 -22.52 -24.01 40.05
C GLY A 24 -22.91 -23.90 38.58
N GLU A 25 -24.08 -23.31 38.30
CA GLU A 25 -24.24 -22.62 37.02
C GLU A 25 -23.30 -21.42 37.07
N GLU A 26 -22.05 -21.64 36.67
CA GLU A 26 -21.24 -20.56 36.14
C GLU A 26 -22.04 -19.98 34.98
N ASN A 27 -22.77 -18.90 35.26
CA ASN A 27 -23.13 -17.91 34.26
C ASN A 27 -21.80 -17.39 33.71
N SER A 28 -21.21 -18.15 32.78
CA SER A 28 -20.21 -17.62 31.87
C SER A 28 -20.97 -16.54 31.10
N GLU A 29 -20.84 -15.30 31.57
CA GLU A 29 -21.36 -14.13 30.91
C GLU A 29 -20.83 -14.20 29.48
N TYR A 30 -21.69 -14.57 28.53
CA TYR A 30 -21.33 -14.64 27.12
C TYR A 30 -21.06 -13.20 26.69
N THR A 31 -19.80 -12.78 26.77
CA THR A 31 -19.35 -11.55 26.14
C THR A 31 -19.30 -11.84 24.64
N PRO A 32 -20.19 -11.26 23.82
CA PRO A 32 -20.15 -11.49 22.38
C PRO A 32 -18.77 -11.04 21.89
N ILE A 33 -18.08 -11.90 21.15
CA ILE A 33 -16.84 -11.48 20.47
C ILE A 33 -17.25 -10.33 19.54
N PRO A 34 -16.69 -9.12 19.70
CA PRO A 34 -17.12 -7.98 18.91
C PRO A 34 -16.89 -8.29 17.43
N THR A 35 -17.95 -8.12 16.62
CA THR A 35 -17.88 -8.32 15.18
C THR A 35 -17.53 -7.01 14.49
N SER A 36 -16.61 -7.08 13.53
CA SER A 36 -16.26 -5.92 12.70
C SER A 36 -17.53 -5.30 12.07
N PRO A 37 -17.76 -3.98 12.18
CA PRO A 37 -18.92 -3.33 11.58
C PRO A 37 -18.79 -3.20 10.05
N VAL A 38 -17.60 -3.45 9.51
CA VAL A 38 -17.31 -3.33 8.07
C VAL A 38 -18.25 -4.18 7.22
N THR A 39 -18.80 -3.55 6.19
CA THR A 39 -19.71 -4.15 5.21
C THR A 39 -19.08 -4.11 3.82
N VAL A 40 -18.84 -5.29 3.23
CA VAL A 40 -18.35 -5.43 1.85
C VAL A 40 -19.19 -6.49 1.14
N ASP A 41 -20.43 -6.14 0.80
CA ASP A 41 -21.29 -7.00 -0.03
C ASP A 41 -20.78 -6.98 -1.48
N LEU A 42 -20.14 -8.08 -1.90
CA LEU A 42 -19.54 -8.21 -3.22
C LEU A 42 -20.53 -8.08 -4.39
N THR A 43 -21.84 -8.17 -4.14
CA THR A 43 -22.89 -7.95 -5.13
C THR A 43 -23.25 -6.48 -5.32
N GLN A 44 -22.98 -5.63 -4.33
CA GLN A 44 -23.36 -4.22 -4.31
C GLN A 44 -22.17 -3.27 -4.50
N VAL A 45 -20.96 -3.68 -4.09
CA VAL A 45 -19.77 -2.83 -4.22
C VAL A 45 -19.36 -2.61 -5.69
N PRO A 46 -18.89 -1.40 -6.04
CA PRO A 46 -18.59 -0.28 -5.13
C PRO A 46 -19.83 0.52 -4.69
N TYR A 47 -19.91 0.86 -3.40
CA TYR A 47 -21.02 1.69 -2.88
C TYR A 47 -20.91 3.15 -3.33
N PRO A 48 -22.02 3.90 -3.41
CA PRO A 48 -22.00 5.33 -3.73
C PRO A 48 -21.27 6.20 -2.71
N LYS A 49 -21.36 5.87 -1.41
CA LYS A 49 -20.66 6.60 -0.33
C LYS A 49 -19.56 5.77 0.30
N LEU A 50 -18.52 6.44 0.78
CA LEU A 50 -17.42 5.79 1.49
C LEU A 50 -17.84 5.30 2.88
N SER A 51 -18.73 6.02 3.57
CA SER A 51 -19.23 5.62 4.88
C SER A 51 -20.04 4.31 4.87
N ASP A 52 -20.67 3.95 3.74
CA ASP A 52 -21.47 2.72 3.60
C ASP A 52 -20.65 1.42 3.79
N TYR A 53 -19.32 1.50 3.74
CA TYR A 53 -18.45 0.36 4.05
C TYR A 53 -18.19 0.17 5.55
N HIS A 54 -18.42 1.20 6.37
CA HIS A 54 -18.09 1.22 7.80
C HIS A 54 -16.61 0.88 8.11
N PHE A 55 -15.67 1.25 7.22
CA PHE A 55 -14.23 1.10 7.46
C PHE A 55 -13.71 1.99 8.59
N PHE A 56 -14.41 3.09 8.89
CA PHE A 56 -14.02 4.05 9.91
C PHE A 56 -15.16 4.32 10.89
N GLU A 57 -14.81 4.59 12.14
CA GLU A 57 -15.72 4.94 13.22
C GLU A 57 -15.75 6.45 13.47
N GLY A 58 -16.89 6.95 13.93
CA GLY A 58 -17.10 8.37 14.24
C GLY A 58 -17.04 9.26 12.99
N ASP A 59 -16.49 10.47 13.15
CA ASP A 59 -16.37 11.42 12.04
C ASP A 59 -15.38 10.89 10.98
N MET A 60 -15.88 10.67 9.76
CA MET A 60 -15.15 10.06 8.65
C MET A 60 -13.77 10.70 8.41
N LYS A 61 -13.64 12.03 8.51
CA LYS A 61 -12.37 12.75 8.31
C LYS A 61 -11.25 12.34 9.26
N ASN A 62 -11.59 11.81 10.45
CA ASN A 62 -10.59 11.36 11.40
C ASN A 62 -9.93 10.05 10.92
N GLN A 63 -10.66 9.25 10.14
CA GLN A 63 -10.25 7.93 9.66
C GLN A 63 -9.80 7.02 10.80
N LEU A 64 -10.58 7.02 11.89
CA LEU A 64 -10.38 6.10 13.01
C LEU A 64 -10.80 4.70 12.53
N PRO A 65 -9.87 3.74 12.41
CA PRO A 65 -10.19 2.44 11.81
C PRO A 65 -11.20 1.69 12.67
N SER A 66 -12.23 1.14 12.03
CA SER A 66 -13.16 0.21 12.69
C SER A 66 -12.43 -1.07 13.11
N LEU A 67 -13.06 -1.85 13.99
CA LEU A 67 -12.55 -3.17 14.36
C LEU A 67 -12.14 -4.00 13.13
N ASN A 68 -10.95 -4.62 13.19
CA ASN A 68 -10.29 -5.39 12.13
C ASN A 68 -9.80 -4.59 10.90
N VAL A 69 -9.99 -3.27 10.85
CA VAL A 69 -9.34 -2.43 9.83
C VAL A 69 -7.93 -2.07 10.33
N ILE A 70 -6.89 -2.60 9.68
CA ILE A 70 -5.50 -2.44 10.15
C ILE A 70 -4.78 -1.38 9.31
N PRO A 71 -4.15 -0.37 9.93
CA PRO A 71 -3.28 0.55 9.22
C PRO A 71 -1.98 -0.13 8.76
N TYR A 72 -1.45 0.26 7.60
CA TYR A 72 -0.13 -0.16 7.15
C TYR A 72 0.57 0.94 6.36
N LYS A 73 1.87 0.80 6.17
CA LYS A 73 2.69 1.74 5.41
C LYS A 73 3.79 0.97 4.68
N PRO A 74 3.94 1.13 3.35
CA PRO A 74 5.14 0.72 2.64
C PRO A 74 6.37 1.52 3.09
N ALA A 75 7.55 0.90 3.16
CA ALA A 75 8.78 1.53 3.66
C ALA A 75 9.10 2.84 2.91
N SER A 76 8.99 2.80 1.59
CA SER A 76 8.98 3.98 0.72
C SER A 76 7.57 4.26 0.20
N SER A 77 7.19 5.53 0.06
CA SER A 77 5.90 5.92 -0.53
C SER A 77 6.07 6.52 -1.93
N LEU A 78 5.21 6.12 -2.85
CA LEU A 78 5.08 6.75 -4.16
C LEU A 78 4.87 8.26 -4.00
N PHE A 79 5.61 9.06 -4.75
CA PHE A 79 5.40 10.50 -4.81
C PHE A 79 4.05 10.84 -5.44
N SER A 80 3.28 11.75 -4.83
CA SER A 80 2.02 12.20 -5.41
C SER A 80 1.72 13.65 -5.04
N ASP A 81 2.44 14.59 -5.66
CA ASP A 81 2.34 16.03 -5.41
C ASP A 81 2.46 16.39 -3.92
N TYR A 82 3.33 15.70 -3.19
CA TYR A 82 3.50 15.77 -1.74
C TYR A 82 2.28 15.39 -0.88
N ALA A 83 1.19 14.88 -1.46
CA ALA A 83 0.07 14.37 -0.67
C ALA A 83 0.53 13.25 0.27
N HIS A 84 0.17 13.38 1.55
CA HIS A 84 0.33 12.34 2.55
C HIS A 84 -0.61 11.17 2.23
N LYS A 85 -0.29 9.98 2.75
CA LYS A 85 -1.10 8.77 2.56
C LYS A 85 -1.39 8.06 3.87
N LYS A 86 -2.68 7.86 4.18
CA LYS A 86 -3.14 6.83 5.12
C LYS A 86 -3.50 5.59 4.32
N ARG A 87 -3.15 4.40 4.82
CA ARG A 87 -3.49 3.13 4.16
C ARG A 87 -3.98 2.12 5.18
N PHE A 88 -4.99 1.36 4.78
CA PHE A 88 -5.62 0.36 5.62
C PHE A 88 -5.89 -0.91 4.82
N ILE A 89 -5.90 -2.04 5.52
CA ILE A 89 -6.33 -3.33 5.01
C ILE A 89 -7.48 -3.85 5.86
N TRP A 90 -8.47 -4.44 5.22
CA TRP A 90 -9.52 -5.21 5.86
C TRP A 90 -9.76 -6.51 5.09
N MET A 91 -10.07 -7.58 5.82
CA MET A 91 -10.37 -8.89 5.23
C MET A 91 -11.53 -9.55 5.95
N PRO A 92 -12.33 -10.38 5.26
CA PRO A 92 -13.34 -11.21 5.91
C PRO A 92 -12.72 -12.13 6.97
N ILE A 93 -13.44 -12.31 8.08
CA ILE A 93 -13.00 -13.15 9.20
C ILE A 93 -12.75 -14.58 8.72
N GLY A 94 -11.64 -15.18 9.17
CA GLY A 94 -11.29 -16.57 8.88
C GLY A 94 -10.62 -16.80 7.53
N LEU A 95 -10.54 -15.79 6.66
CA LEU A 95 -9.81 -15.86 5.41
C LEU A 95 -8.39 -15.30 5.56
N LYS A 96 -7.42 -15.92 4.88
CA LYS A 96 -6.01 -15.55 4.92
C LYS A 96 -5.50 -15.27 3.52
N GLY A 97 -4.57 -14.32 3.42
CA GLY A 97 -3.74 -14.14 2.24
C GLY A 97 -2.56 -15.09 2.24
N THR A 98 -1.97 -15.31 1.07
CA THR A 98 -0.79 -16.17 0.90
C THR A 98 0.43 -15.35 0.47
N TYR A 99 1.60 -15.85 0.85
CA TYR A 99 2.90 -15.31 0.47
C TYR A 99 3.53 -16.24 -0.60
N ASN A 100 4.01 -15.69 -1.70
CA ASN A 100 4.69 -16.45 -2.76
C ASN A 100 6.02 -15.80 -3.22
N GLY A 101 6.60 -14.92 -2.41
CA GLY A 101 7.92 -14.31 -2.65
C GLY A 101 8.03 -12.86 -2.20
N ASP A 102 9.24 -12.41 -1.84
CA ASP A 102 9.52 -11.08 -1.29
C ASP A 102 9.07 -9.93 -2.21
N GLY A 103 9.32 -10.09 -3.51
CA GLY A 103 9.02 -9.10 -4.55
C GLY A 103 7.63 -9.23 -5.18
N ASN A 104 6.87 -10.25 -4.79
CA ASN A 104 5.53 -10.51 -5.29
C ASN A 104 4.49 -9.80 -4.42
N VAL A 105 3.36 -9.45 -5.03
CA VAL A 105 2.24 -8.84 -4.30
C VAL A 105 1.61 -9.93 -3.42
N LEU A 106 1.32 -9.63 -2.15
CA LEU A 106 0.58 -10.56 -1.29
C LEU A 106 -0.78 -10.90 -1.92
N GLU A 107 -1.09 -12.19 -1.99
CA GLU A 107 -2.34 -12.67 -2.59
C GLU A 107 -3.44 -12.66 -1.54
N LEU A 108 -4.30 -11.63 -1.58
CA LEU A 108 -5.38 -11.48 -0.62
C LEU A 108 -6.66 -12.20 -1.09
N PRO A 109 -7.46 -12.75 -0.16
CA PRO A 109 -8.63 -13.55 -0.50
C PRO A 109 -9.78 -12.68 -1.03
N VAL A 110 -10.76 -13.33 -1.66
CA VAL A 110 -12.02 -12.70 -2.07
C VAL A 110 -12.70 -12.04 -0.87
N GLY A 111 -13.15 -10.81 -1.04
CA GLY A 111 -13.68 -9.95 0.02
C GLY A 111 -12.65 -8.96 0.60
N ALA A 112 -11.35 -9.18 0.40
CA ALA A 112 -10.33 -8.26 0.91
C ALA A 112 -10.46 -6.85 0.32
N ALA A 113 -10.23 -5.84 1.14
CA ALA A 113 -10.24 -4.43 0.75
C ALA A 113 -8.93 -3.74 1.16
N LEU A 114 -8.35 -3.00 0.22
CA LEU A 114 -7.21 -2.11 0.47
C LEU A 114 -7.68 -0.67 0.30
N ILE A 115 -7.56 0.13 1.36
CA ILE A 115 -8.00 1.51 1.41
C ILE A 115 -6.78 2.41 1.41
N LYS A 116 -6.78 3.47 0.60
CA LYS A 116 -5.71 4.48 0.55
C LYS A 116 -6.30 5.87 0.42
N THR A 117 -6.00 6.71 1.38
CA THR A 117 -6.46 8.10 1.43
C THR A 117 -5.32 9.06 1.16
N PHE A 118 -5.56 10.07 0.33
CA PHE A 118 -4.63 11.15 0.02
C PHE A 118 -5.10 12.44 0.67
N TYR A 119 -4.22 13.10 1.40
CA TYR A 119 -4.53 14.31 2.15
C TYR A 119 -3.34 15.25 2.25
N TYR A 120 -3.61 16.50 2.61
CA TYR A 120 -2.64 17.54 2.90
C TYR A 120 -2.90 18.10 4.28
N ASP A 121 -1.84 18.39 5.02
CA ASP A 121 -1.89 19.18 6.25
C ASP A 121 -1.49 20.63 5.94
N ASN A 122 -1.71 21.54 6.89
CA ASN A 122 -1.35 22.95 6.78
C ASN A 122 -1.91 23.64 5.52
N VAL A 123 -3.13 23.27 5.12
CA VAL A 123 -3.78 23.79 3.91
C VAL A 123 -4.16 25.25 4.11
N GLN A 124 -3.76 26.11 3.18
CA GLN A 124 -3.98 27.55 3.28
C GLN A 124 -5.42 27.94 2.90
N PRO A 125 -6.00 28.97 3.54
CA PRO A 125 -5.37 29.87 4.52
C PRO A 125 -5.46 29.42 5.99
N ASN A 126 -6.27 28.41 6.31
CA ASN A 126 -6.62 28.08 7.70
C ASN A 126 -5.58 27.21 8.43
N ASN A 127 -4.65 26.61 7.70
CA ASN A 127 -3.73 25.55 8.16
C ASN A 127 -4.44 24.27 8.62
N ASP A 128 -5.61 23.98 8.04
CA ASP A 128 -6.36 22.77 8.33
C ASP A 128 -5.83 21.56 7.54
N THR A 129 -6.23 20.35 7.94
CA THR A 129 -6.08 19.14 7.12
C THR A 129 -7.20 19.05 6.10
N ARG A 130 -6.86 18.76 4.84
CA ARG A 130 -7.83 18.47 3.77
C ARG A 130 -7.55 17.10 3.15
N ILE A 131 -8.52 16.21 3.25
CA ILE A 131 -8.59 14.97 2.50
C ILE A 131 -9.13 15.25 1.11
N ILE A 132 -8.46 14.71 0.09
CA ILE A 132 -8.80 14.91 -1.31
C ILE A 132 -9.60 13.73 -1.85
N GLU A 133 -9.03 12.53 -1.72
CA GLU A 133 -9.63 11.32 -2.27
C GLU A 133 -9.32 10.10 -1.41
N THR A 134 -10.16 9.07 -1.51
CA THR A 134 -9.91 7.74 -0.95
C THR A 134 -10.13 6.69 -2.01
N ARG A 135 -9.09 5.94 -2.32
CA ARG A 135 -9.11 4.85 -3.29
C ARG A 135 -9.27 3.53 -2.57
N ILE A 136 -10.16 2.69 -3.07
CA ILE A 136 -10.39 1.34 -2.56
C ILE A 136 -10.13 0.35 -3.68
N MET A 137 -9.34 -0.67 -3.40
CA MET A 137 -9.30 -1.88 -4.21
C MET A 137 -10.00 -3.00 -3.48
N ILE A 138 -10.94 -3.67 -4.14
CA ILE A 138 -11.75 -4.75 -3.54
C ILE A 138 -11.52 -6.02 -4.34
N ARG A 139 -11.19 -7.13 -3.67
CA ARG A 139 -10.99 -8.44 -4.30
C ARG A 139 -12.34 -9.12 -4.52
N LYS A 140 -12.89 -9.05 -5.73
CA LYS A 140 -14.03 -9.88 -6.15
C LYS A 140 -13.53 -11.24 -6.63
N SER A 141 -14.45 -12.20 -6.78
CA SER A 141 -14.16 -13.51 -7.38
C SER A 141 -13.61 -13.38 -8.81
N THR A 142 -14.04 -12.35 -9.55
CA THR A 142 -13.61 -12.06 -10.92
C THR A 142 -12.28 -11.29 -11.02
N GLY A 143 -11.72 -10.81 -9.91
CA GLY A 143 -10.51 -9.96 -9.93
C GLY A 143 -10.58 -8.81 -8.94
N TRP A 144 -9.55 -7.96 -8.96
CA TRP A 144 -9.57 -6.69 -8.25
C TRP A 144 -10.38 -5.64 -9.02
N ILE A 145 -11.29 -4.96 -8.32
CA ILE A 145 -11.97 -3.77 -8.84
C ILE A 145 -11.41 -2.50 -8.17
N PHE A 146 -11.58 -1.36 -8.83
CA PHE A 146 -11.19 -0.05 -8.33
C PHE A 146 -12.43 0.77 -7.99
N ALA A 147 -12.33 1.50 -6.89
CA ALA A 147 -13.25 2.57 -6.54
C ALA A 147 -12.44 3.77 -6.10
N ASN A 148 -12.87 4.96 -6.50
CA ASN A 148 -12.29 6.21 -6.03
C ASN A 148 -13.39 7.09 -5.45
N TYR A 149 -13.16 7.64 -4.26
CA TYR A 149 -14.12 8.44 -3.52
C TYR A 149 -13.55 9.85 -3.35
N VAL A 150 -14.21 10.84 -3.95
CA VAL A 150 -13.82 12.25 -3.85
C VAL A 150 -14.51 12.87 -2.65
N TRP A 151 -13.71 13.48 -1.77
CA TRP A 151 -14.22 14.08 -0.53
C TRP A 151 -14.93 15.39 -0.80
N ASN A 152 -16.04 15.62 -0.10
CA ASN A 152 -16.75 16.89 -0.16
C ASN A 152 -15.96 18.02 0.54
N THR A 153 -16.32 19.26 0.23
CA THR A 153 -15.69 20.45 0.79
C THR A 153 -15.82 20.52 2.31
N GLU A 154 -16.95 20.03 2.85
CA GLU A 154 -17.23 20.03 4.28
C GLU A 154 -16.41 18.98 5.06
N GLN A 155 -15.69 18.09 4.36
CA GLN A 155 -14.88 17.01 4.95
C GLN A 155 -15.71 16.07 5.85
N THR A 156 -16.93 15.74 5.41
CA THR A 156 -17.85 14.86 6.14
C THR A 156 -18.11 13.54 5.44
N GLU A 157 -17.95 13.48 4.12
CA GLU A 157 -18.23 12.30 3.30
C GLU A 157 -17.38 12.29 2.02
N ALA A 158 -17.25 11.12 1.41
CA ALA A 158 -16.69 10.97 0.08
C ALA A 158 -17.60 10.15 -0.83
N PHE A 159 -17.70 10.57 -2.09
CA PHE A 159 -18.61 10.00 -3.08
C PHE A 159 -17.85 9.32 -4.21
N LEU A 160 -18.36 8.18 -4.67
CA LEU A 160 -17.77 7.44 -5.78
C LEU A 160 -17.71 8.31 -7.04
N ASP A 161 -16.50 8.51 -7.57
CA ASP A 161 -16.25 9.21 -8.83
C ASP A 161 -15.06 8.57 -9.56
N LEU A 162 -15.32 8.07 -10.78
CA LEU A 162 -14.35 7.38 -11.63
C LEU A 162 -13.97 8.18 -12.88
N ASN A 163 -14.54 9.37 -13.07
CA ASN A 163 -14.32 10.20 -14.26
C ASN A 163 -12.96 10.90 -14.24
N GLY A 164 -12.38 11.04 -13.05
CA GLY A 164 -11.18 11.83 -12.82
C GLY A 164 -11.49 13.32 -12.82
N SER A 165 -10.71 14.07 -12.06
CA SER A 165 -10.93 15.51 -11.86
C SER A 165 -9.65 16.18 -11.39
N TYR A 166 -9.74 17.49 -11.20
CA TYR A 166 -8.65 18.31 -10.69
C TYR A 166 -9.15 19.15 -9.52
N THR A 167 -8.29 19.38 -8.54
CA THR A 167 -8.55 20.34 -7.49
C THR A 167 -7.28 21.09 -7.14
N ASN A 168 -7.39 22.42 -7.04
CA ASN A 168 -6.28 23.23 -6.60
C ASN A 168 -6.06 23.00 -5.10
N ILE A 169 -4.79 22.91 -4.72
CA ILE A 169 -4.35 22.82 -3.33
C ILE A 169 -3.19 23.78 -3.08
N SER A 170 -3.23 24.44 -1.93
CA SER A 170 -2.17 25.30 -1.42
C SER A 170 -1.90 24.90 0.03
N TRP A 171 -0.64 24.65 0.38
CA TRP A 171 -0.26 24.20 1.72
C TRP A 171 1.09 24.80 2.10
N LYS A 172 1.40 24.83 3.40
CA LYS A 172 2.76 25.12 3.86
C LYS A 172 3.54 23.83 3.97
N ASP A 173 4.73 23.80 3.38
CA ASP A 173 5.69 22.72 3.58
C ASP A 173 6.38 22.80 4.95
N ASP A 174 7.27 21.84 5.24
CA ASP A 174 8.01 21.76 6.50
C ASP A 174 8.94 22.97 6.75
N ASN A 175 9.26 23.74 5.71
CA ASN A 175 10.03 24.98 5.80
C ASN A 175 9.14 26.24 5.89
N ASN A 176 7.83 26.06 6.09
CA ASN A 176 6.81 27.12 6.10
C ASN A 176 6.67 27.89 4.78
N VAL A 177 7.12 27.32 3.66
CA VAL A 177 6.94 27.91 2.34
C VAL A 177 5.60 27.47 1.77
N ILE A 178 4.83 28.42 1.22
CA ILE A 178 3.57 28.11 0.56
C ILE A 178 3.86 27.44 -0.78
N GLN A 179 3.42 26.20 -0.90
CA GLN A 179 3.45 25.41 -2.12
C GLN A 179 2.06 25.36 -2.74
N THR A 180 1.97 25.19 -4.06
CA THR A 180 0.71 24.98 -4.75
C THR A 180 0.81 23.84 -5.75
N ALA A 181 -0.30 23.14 -5.97
CA ALA A 181 -0.43 22.13 -7.01
C ALA A 181 -1.87 22.11 -7.55
N ASN A 182 -2.01 21.74 -8.82
CA ASN A 182 -3.30 21.38 -9.39
C ASN A 182 -3.47 19.87 -9.28
N TYR A 183 -3.82 19.40 -8.07
CA TYR A 183 -3.85 17.98 -7.75
C TYR A 183 -4.81 17.23 -8.69
N ARG A 184 -4.29 16.19 -9.34
CA ARG A 184 -5.06 15.36 -10.26
C ARG A 184 -5.61 14.12 -9.57
N ILE A 185 -6.93 14.06 -9.48
CA ILE A 185 -7.66 12.84 -9.11
C ILE A 185 -7.76 11.99 -10.39
N PRO A 186 -7.15 10.79 -10.44
CA PRO A 186 -7.12 9.99 -11.66
C PRO A 186 -8.49 9.38 -11.97
N SER A 187 -8.78 9.24 -13.27
CA SER A 187 -9.90 8.43 -13.73
C SER A 187 -9.62 6.93 -13.55
N GLU A 188 -10.64 6.08 -13.70
CA GLU A 188 -10.48 4.63 -13.65
C GLU A 188 -9.44 4.14 -14.67
N VAL A 189 -9.52 4.60 -15.93
CA VAL A 189 -8.58 4.24 -17.00
C VAL A 189 -7.13 4.56 -16.62
N GLN A 190 -6.91 5.67 -15.93
CA GLN A 190 -5.58 6.07 -15.45
C GLN A 190 -5.11 5.22 -14.27
N CYS A 191 -6.03 4.83 -13.38
CA CYS A 191 -5.72 3.91 -12.30
C CYS A 191 -5.30 2.53 -12.84
N ILE A 192 -6.09 1.94 -13.74
CA ILE A 192 -5.80 0.60 -14.29
C ILE A 192 -4.55 0.58 -15.17
N THR A 193 -4.09 1.73 -15.67
CA THR A 193 -2.82 1.83 -16.41
C THR A 193 -1.65 1.36 -15.56
N CYS A 194 -1.57 1.80 -14.30
CA CYS A 194 -0.52 1.35 -13.36
C CYS A 194 -0.86 0.00 -12.71
N HIS A 195 -2.14 -0.32 -12.58
CA HIS A 195 -2.59 -1.48 -11.81
C HIS A 195 -2.90 -2.72 -12.64
N LYS A 196 -2.68 -2.72 -13.96
CA LYS A 196 -2.84 -3.92 -14.80
C LYS A 196 -1.58 -4.78 -14.85
N LYS A 197 -1.76 -6.07 -15.09
CA LYS A 197 -0.71 -7.05 -15.35
C LYS A 197 -1.23 -8.03 -16.41
N LYS A 198 -0.37 -8.43 -17.34
CA LYS A 198 -0.61 -9.55 -18.25
C LYS A 198 -0.29 -10.86 -17.54
N GLU A 199 -1.20 -11.81 -17.62
CA GLU A 199 -1.06 -13.13 -17.02
C GLU A 199 -1.56 -14.20 -17.99
N ILE A 200 -0.87 -15.34 -18.07
CA ILE A 200 -1.30 -16.47 -18.87
C ILE A 200 -2.24 -17.34 -18.03
N ILE A 201 -3.52 -17.36 -18.39
CA ILE A 201 -4.55 -18.16 -17.72
C ILE A 201 -5.13 -19.12 -18.76
N ASN A 202 -5.02 -20.42 -18.52
CA ASN A 202 -5.45 -21.48 -19.46
C ASN A 202 -4.85 -21.31 -20.87
N ASN A 203 -3.54 -21.05 -20.95
CA ASN A 203 -2.80 -20.79 -22.20
C ASN A 203 -3.27 -19.56 -23.00
N VAL A 204 -4.02 -18.65 -22.38
CA VAL A 204 -4.46 -17.38 -23.00
C VAL A 204 -3.93 -16.20 -22.18
N GLU A 205 -3.34 -15.21 -22.85
CA GLU A 205 -2.95 -13.96 -22.20
C GLU A 205 -4.20 -13.17 -21.81
N GLN A 206 -4.32 -12.85 -20.53
CA GLN A 206 -5.39 -12.04 -19.96
C GLN A 206 -4.79 -10.84 -19.23
N VAL A 207 -5.52 -9.73 -19.24
CA VAL A 207 -5.19 -8.56 -18.44
C VAL A 207 -5.94 -8.65 -17.12
N VAL A 208 -5.19 -8.76 -16.03
CA VAL A 208 -5.71 -8.76 -14.67
C VAL A 208 -5.32 -7.48 -13.95
N HIS A 209 -6.08 -7.13 -12.91
CA HIS A 209 -5.79 -6.00 -12.04
C HIS A 209 -5.15 -6.46 -10.74
N ILE A 210 -4.12 -5.76 -10.27
CA ILE A 210 -3.42 -6.09 -9.02
C ILE A 210 -3.04 -4.86 -8.20
N PRO A 211 -3.00 -4.96 -6.87
CA PRO A 211 -2.62 -3.86 -6.01
C PRO A 211 -1.12 -3.53 -6.09
N ILE A 212 -0.79 -2.35 -5.59
CA ILE A 212 0.59 -1.83 -5.55
C ILE A 212 0.91 -1.48 -4.09
N GLY A 213 2.09 -1.89 -3.63
CA GLY A 213 2.64 -1.49 -2.33
C GLY A 213 2.61 -2.57 -1.26
N ILE A 214 1.77 -3.62 -1.41
CA ILE A 214 1.67 -4.74 -0.44
C ILE A 214 2.58 -5.92 -0.79
N LYS A 215 3.75 -5.64 -1.36
CA LYS A 215 4.79 -6.67 -1.50
C LYS A 215 5.45 -6.89 -0.13
N PRO A 216 5.79 -8.12 0.28
CA PRO A 216 6.44 -8.36 1.57
C PRO A 216 7.70 -7.52 1.78
N GLN A 217 8.55 -7.37 0.76
CA GLN A 217 9.74 -6.51 0.81
C GLN A 217 9.44 -5.05 1.21
N ASN A 218 8.23 -4.57 0.95
CA ASN A 218 7.82 -3.20 1.24
C ASN A 218 7.21 -3.04 2.64
N LEU A 219 6.84 -4.14 3.29
CA LEU A 219 6.15 -4.14 4.59
C LEU A 219 7.03 -4.70 5.72
N ASN A 220 8.22 -5.22 5.41
CA ASN A 220 9.11 -5.87 6.36
C ASN A 220 9.90 -4.88 7.26
N PHE A 221 9.18 -4.05 7.99
CA PHE A 221 9.74 -3.15 8.99
C PHE A 221 8.69 -2.88 10.07
N ASN A 222 9.14 -2.32 11.20
CA ASN A 222 8.25 -2.05 12.32
C ASN A 222 7.34 -0.84 12.05
N TYR A 223 6.05 -1.03 12.32
CA TYR A 223 5.04 0.03 12.33
C TYR A 223 4.47 0.17 13.74
N THR A 224 4.10 1.39 14.11
CA THR A 224 3.55 1.71 15.43
C THR A 224 2.03 1.57 15.41
N TYR A 225 1.52 0.57 16.12
CA TYR A 225 0.12 0.29 16.36
C TYR A 225 -0.28 0.77 17.76
N GLY A 226 -0.73 2.02 17.86
CA GLY A 226 -0.99 2.65 19.15
C GLY A 226 0.31 2.77 19.95
N ASN A 227 0.41 2.06 21.08
CA ASN A 227 1.61 2.06 21.94
C ASN A 227 2.58 0.91 21.65
N VAL A 228 2.28 0.04 20.66
CA VAL A 228 3.09 -1.13 20.35
C VAL A 228 3.77 -0.95 18.99
N SER A 229 5.07 -1.19 18.91
CA SER A 229 5.80 -1.23 17.65
C SER A 229 6.06 -2.68 17.24
N GLN A 230 5.68 -3.05 16.02
CA GLN A 230 5.75 -4.44 15.55
C GLN A 230 5.95 -4.49 14.02
N ASN A 231 6.64 -5.51 13.54
CA ASN A 231 6.74 -5.79 12.11
C ASN A 231 5.33 -6.00 11.50
N GLN A 232 5.03 -5.33 10.38
CA GLN A 232 3.69 -5.30 9.81
C GLN A 232 3.23 -6.68 9.30
N LEU A 233 4.14 -7.47 8.71
CA LEU A 233 3.80 -8.83 8.26
C LEU A 233 3.49 -9.73 9.45
N THR A 234 4.23 -9.59 10.56
CA THR A 234 3.93 -10.30 11.81
C THR A 234 2.57 -9.88 12.35
N LYS A 235 2.24 -8.58 12.34
CA LYS A 235 0.93 -8.08 12.74
C LYS A 235 -0.21 -8.68 11.91
N TRP A 236 -0.01 -8.82 10.59
CA TRP A 236 -1.00 -9.42 9.70
C TRP A 236 -1.16 -10.92 9.95
N ILE A 237 -0.09 -11.63 10.30
CA ILE A 237 -0.16 -13.04 10.73
C ILE A 237 -0.98 -13.17 12.02
N GLU A 238 -0.69 -12.34 13.03
CA GLU A 238 -1.39 -12.37 14.32
C GLU A 238 -2.88 -11.99 14.22
N GLN A 239 -3.22 -11.08 13.30
CA GLN A 239 -4.63 -10.79 13.00
C GLN A 239 -5.34 -11.97 12.31
N GLY A 240 -4.58 -12.93 11.76
CA GLY A 240 -5.11 -13.97 10.90
C GLY A 240 -5.41 -13.50 9.48
N TYR A 241 -4.77 -12.41 9.02
CA TYR A 241 -4.87 -11.91 7.64
C TYR A 241 -3.85 -12.55 6.69
N LEU A 242 -2.80 -13.17 7.24
CA LEU A 242 -1.73 -13.77 6.45
C LEU A 242 -1.40 -15.16 7.02
N GLU A 243 -1.08 -16.11 6.15
CA GLU A 243 -0.57 -17.42 6.57
C GLU A 243 0.74 -17.30 7.36
N ASN A 244 1.10 -18.31 8.14
CA ASN A 244 2.33 -18.34 8.94
C ASN A 244 3.32 -19.44 8.49
N ASN A 245 3.23 -19.85 7.23
CA ASN A 245 3.99 -20.94 6.61
C ASN A 245 5.21 -20.45 5.81
N PHE A 246 5.66 -19.21 6.01
CA PHE A 246 6.81 -18.63 5.31
C PHE A 246 7.75 -17.91 6.29
N THR A 247 8.96 -17.62 5.82
CA THR A 247 9.94 -16.80 6.53
C THR A 247 9.86 -15.36 6.04
N LEU A 248 9.92 -14.40 6.95
CA LEU A 248 9.92 -12.97 6.60
C LEU A 248 11.10 -12.64 5.67
N PRO A 249 10.98 -11.59 4.83
CA PRO A 249 12.07 -11.13 3.98
C PRO A 249 13.36 -10.87 4.79
N THR A 250 14.50 -11.13 4.18
CA THR A 250 15.80 -10.70 4.75
C THR A 250 16.00 -9.19 4.59
N GLU A 251 16.95 -8.61 5.32
CA GLU A 251 17.31 -7.18 5.15
C GLU A 251 17.74 -6.87 3.71
N ALA A 252 18.47 -7.79 3.06
CA ALA A 252 18.91 -7.64 1.67
C ALA A 252 17.74 -7.58 0.66
N ASN A 253 16.61 -8.20 1.01
CA ASN A 253 15.37 -8.23 0.21
C ASN A 253 14.30 -7.28 0.75
N THR A 254 14.66 -6.30 1.57
CA THR A 254 13.71 -5.33 2.15
C THR A 254 13.99 -3.94 1.61
N THR A 255 12.95 -3.23 1.16
CA THR A 255 13.07 -1.83 0.77
C THR A 255 13.16 -0.95 2.02
N ILE A 256 13.79 0.21 1.89
CA ILE A 256 13.93 1.18 2.98
C ILE A 256 13.20 2.47 2.63
N ASP A 257 13.05 3.38 3.59
CA ASP A 257 12.60 4.74 3.30
C ASP A 257 13.68 5.46 2.49
N TYR A 258 13.40 5.78 1.22
CA TYR A 258 14.39 6.44 0.37
C TYR A 258 14.77 7.84 0.87
N ASN A 259 14.08 8.42 1.86
CA ASN A 259 14.45 9.68 2.51
C ASN A 259 15.38 9.48 3.72
N ASP A 260 15.56 8.26 4.23
CA ASP A 260 16.45 7.98 5.36
C ASP A 260 17.92 8.07 4.92
N THR A 261 18.55 9.21 5.19
CA THR A 261 19.94 9.52 4.83
C THR A 261 20.97 8.69 5.60
N SER A 262 20.57 7.96 6.65
CA SER A 262 21.45 6.99 7.32
C SER A 262 21.67 5.71 6.50
N LYS A 263 20.81 5.45 5.50
CA LYS A 263 20.94 4.32 4.58
C LYS A 263 21.81 4.67 3.38
N SER A 264 22.42 3.64 2.77
CA SER A 264 23.32 3.85 1.64
C SER A 264 22.59 4.45 0.43
N LEU A 265 23.30 5.32 -0.31
CA LEU A 265 22.78 5.98 -1.51
C LEU A 265 22.19 5.00 -2.52
N HIS A 266 22.89 3.90 -2.79
CA HIS A 266 22.43 2.88 -3.73
C HIS A 266 21.14 2.19 -3.27
N LEU A 267 21.00 1.88 -1.98
CA LEU A 267 19.79 1.24 -1.45
C LEU A 267 18.58 2.19 -1.49
N ARG A 268 18.81 3.48 -1.20
CA ARG A 268 17.80 4.53 -1.34
C ARG A 268 17.36 4.71 -2.78
N ALA A 269 18.30 4.77 -3.74
CA ALA A 269 17.99 4.88 -5.17
C ALA A 269 17.19 3.67 -5.69
N ARG A 270 17.54 2.44 -5.27
CA ARG A 270 16.77 1.23 -5.58
C ARG A 270 15.36 1.27 -5.01
N SER A 271 15.21 1.67 -3.75
CA SER A 271 13.89 1.80 -3.10
C SER A 271 13.02 2.87 -3.78
N TYR A 272 13.65 3.96 -4.22
CA TYR A 272 12.99 5.04 -4.96
C TYR A 272 12.42 4.56 -6.30
N VAL A 273 13.22 3.86 -7.13
CA VAL A 273 12.74 3.37 -8.43
C VAL A 273 11.76 2.20 -8.30
N ASP A 274 11.85 1.36 -7.25
CA ASP A 274 10.85 0.31 -7.01
C ASP A 274 9.46 0.91 -6.80
N ILE A 275 9.31 1.82 -5.83
CA ILE A 275 7.99 2.33 -5.50
C ILE A 275 7.43 3.29 -6.56
N ASN A 276 8.28 4.10 -7.20
CA ASN A 276 7.86 5.12 -8.16
C ASN A 276 7.75 4.61 -9.60
N CYS A 277 8.42 3.51 -9.97
CA CYS A 277 8.55 3.12 -11.38
C CYS A 277 8.26 1.64 -11.66
N ALA A 278 8.57 0.71 -10.74
CA ALA A 278 8.52 -0.73 -11.04
C ALA A 278 7.14 -1.27 -11.37
N HIS A 279 6.07 -0.67 -10.84
CA HIS A 279 4.71 -1.09 -11.13
C HIS A 279 4.33 -0.98 -12.62
N CYS A 280 5.01 -0.10 -13.37
CA CYS A 280 4.90 0.01 -14.83
C CYS A 280 6.05 -0.66 -15.58
N HIS A 281 7.28 -0.60 -15.04
CA HIS A 281 8.50 -1.12 -15.66
C HIS A 281 8.93 -2.44 -15.02
N THR A 282 8.07 -3.44 -15.16
CA THR A 282 8.34 -4.86 -14.87
C THR A 282 7.69 -5.67 -16.00
N GLU A 283 8.12 -6.90 -16.22
CA GLU A 283 7.52 -7.76 -17.24
C GLU A 283 6.00 -7.90 -17.09
N GLY A 284 5.29 -7.89 -18.23
CA GLY A 284 3.84 -7.99 -18.27
C GLY A 284 3.10 -6.75 -17.76
N ARG A 285 3.78 -5.63 -17.51
CA ARG A 285 3.19 -4.34 -17.08
C ARG A 285 3.09 -3.35 -18.22
N HIS A 286 2.54 -2.18 -17.94
CA HIS A 286 2.23 -1.18 -18.97
C HIS A 286 3.44 -0.72 -19.80
N CYS A 287 4.63 -0.66 -19.20
CA CYS A 287 5.85 -0.19 -19.84
C CYS A 287 6.90 -1.31 -20.02
N ASP A 288 6.45 -2.57 -20.09
CA ASP A 288 7.33 -3.74 -20.27
C ASP A 288 8.08 -3.76 -21.62
N TYR A 289 7.55 -3.06 -22.62
CA TYR A 289 8.17 -2.82 -23.93
C TYR A 289 9.44 -1.95 -23.88
N ARG A 290 9.72 -1.31 -22.74
CA ARG A 290 10.97 -0.58 -22.47
C ARG A 290 11.98 -1.50 -21.78
N PRO A 291 13.29 -1.27 -21.92
CA PRO A 291 14.31 -2.20 -21.41
C PRO A 291 14.48 -2.18 -19.89
N MET A 292 13.92 -1.21 -19.17
CA MET A 292 14.12 -1.06 -17.72
C MET A 292 13.26 -2.02 -16.91
N ARG A 293 13.83 -2.54 -15.81
CA ARG A 293 13.18 -3.44 -14.84
C ARG A 293 13.46 -2.94 -13.42
N TYR A 294 12.61 -2.03 -12.93
CA TYR A 294 12.91 -1.28 -11.70
C TYR A 294 12.51 -1.98 -10.41
N SER A 295 12.00 -3.22 -10.46
CA SER A 295 11.60 -3.92 -9.22
C SER A 295 12.81 -4.09 -8.30
N PHE A 296 12.59 -4.02 -6.99
CA PHE A 296 13.69 -4.08 -6.02
C PHE A 296 14.53 -5.35 -6.17
N THR A 297 13.87 -6.50 -6.41
CA THR A 297 14.54 -7.78 -6.70
C THR A 297 15.41 -7.70 -7.95
N GLU A 298 14.90 -7.13 -9.04
CA GLU A 298 15.61 -7.01 -10.32
C GLU A 298 16.81 -6.07 -10.23
N THR A 299 16.65 -4.94 -9.52
CA THR A 299 17.72 -3.95 -9.33
C THR A 299 18.79 -4.40 -8.34
N GLY A 300 18.52 -5.44 -7.55
CA GLY A 300 19.50 -6.07 -6.64
C GLY A 300 20.27 -7.23 -7.26
N SER A 301 19.92 -7.65 -8.47
CA SER A 301 20.58 -8.75 -9.19
C SER A 301 21.94 -8.35 -9.78
N ALA A 302 22.65 -9.33 -10.36
CA ALA A 302 23.88 -9.07 -11.11
C ALA A 302 23.69 -8.06 -12.27
N ASN A 303 22.50 -7.99 -12.85
CA ASN A 303 22.14 -7.03 -13.91
C ASN A 303 21.51 -5.74 -13.38
N GLY A 304 21.56 -5.50 -12.06
CA GLY A 304 20.80 -4.46 -11.39
C GLY A 304 21.00 -3.05 -11.96
N LEU A 305 22.23 -2.67 -12.27
CA LEU A 305 22.53 -1.37 -12.89
C LEU A 305 21.94 -1.25 -14.30
N ALA A 306 22.05 -2.29 -15.13
CA ALA A 306 21.45 -2.31 -16.46
C ALA A 306 19.91 -2.27 -16.37
N ASN A 307 19.32 -2.99 -15.42
CA ASN A 307 17.89 -2.94 -15.11
C ASN A 307 17.42 -1.53 -14.69
N MET A 308 18.29 -0.77 -14.00
CA MET A 308 18.08 0.65 -13.69
C MET A 308 18.40 1.60 -14.87
N GLY A 309 18.81 1.08 -16.02
CA GLY A 309 19.07 1.84 -17.25
C GLY A 309 20.50 2.37 -17.39
N VAL A 310 21.44 1.99 -16.53
CA VAL A 310 22.84 2.41 -16.59
C VAL A 310 23.49 1.89 -17.87
N CYS A 311 24.00 2.80 -18.69
CA CYS A 311 24.61 2.52 -20.00
C CYS A 311 23.66 1.91 -21.05
N VAL A 312 22.37 1.78 -20.74
CA VAL A 312 21.36 1.27 -21.67
C VAL A 312 20.91 2.38 -22.61
N SER A 313 20.90 2.10 -23.92
CA SER A 313 20.45 3.06 -24.92
C SER A 313 18.96 3.38 -24.78
N THR A 314 18.59 4.64 -24.99
CA THR A 314 17.19 5.02 -25.06
C THR A 314 16.53 4.43 -26.31
N GLN A 315 15.23 4.25 -26.21
CA GLN A 315 14.35 3.90 -27.32
C GLN A 315 13.36 5.06 -27.51
N ASP A 316 12.93 5.30 -28.75
CA ASP A 316 12.00 6.37 -29.16
C ASP A 316 12.47 7.78 -28.75
N MET A 317 13.59 8.19 -29.35
CA MET A 317 14.21 9.51 -29.17
C MET A 317 13.45 10.66 -29.85
N GLN A 318 12.28 10.41 -30.44
CA GLN A 318 11.49 11.43 -31.12
C GLN A 318 11.13 12.54 -30.12
N ASN A 319 11.38 13.80 -30.50
CA ASN A 319 11.14 15.00 -29.69
C ASN A 319 11.98 15.12 -28.41
N PHE A 320 12.99 14.26 -28.22
CA PHE A 320 13.97 14.42 -27.15
C PHE A 320 15.27 15.06 -27.64
N PRO A 321 15.99 15.82 -26.79
CA PRO A 321 17.33 16.27 -27.11
C PRO A 321 18.26 15.12 -27.54
N PRO A 322 19.01 15.24 -28.65
CA PRO A 322 19.90 14.17 -29.15
C PRO A 322 20.97 13.71 -28.15
N ALA A 323 21.33 14.56 -27.18
CA ALA A 323 22.30 14.24 -26.14
C ALA A 323 21.82 13.15 -25.15
N LEU A 324 20.50 12.91 -25.04
CA LEU A 324 19.88 11.94 -24.13
C LEU A 324 19.82 10.52 -24.71
N SER A 325 20.94 10.05 -25.28
CA SER A 325 21.02 8.75 -25.97
C SER A 325 21.07 7.52 -25.04
N LYS A 326 21.26 7.73 -23.74
CA LYS A 326 21.24 6.68 -22.71
C LYS A 326 20.17 6.97 -21.67
N ILE A 327 19.58 5.91 -21.13
CA ILE A 327 18.59 6.00 -20.04
C ILE A 327 19.27 6.62 -18.83
N VAL A 328 20.42 6.09 -18.44
CA VAL A 328 21.34 6.70 -17.47
C VAL A 328 22.76 6.70 -18.06
N THR A 329 23.34 7.89 -18.18
CA THR A 329 24.77 8.08 -18.46
C THR A 329 25.49 8.27 -17.12
N PRO A 330 26.37 7.34 -16.70
CA PRO A 330 27.13 7.50 -15.45
C PRO A 330 27.86 8.84 -15.36
N GLY A 331 27.81 9.48 -14.20
CA GLY A 331 28.52 10.74 -13.97
C GLY A 331 27.96 11.95 -14.71
N ASN A 332 26.85 11.83 -15.46
CA ASN A 332 26.36 12.92 -16.31
C ASN A 332 24.82 12.96 -16.39
N ILE A 333 24.21 13.74 -15.51
CA ILE A 333 22.76 13.96 -15.49
C ILE A 333 22.24 14.63 -16.76
N ASN A 334 23.02 15.53 -17.39
CA ASN A 334 22.63 16.25 -18.60
C ASN A 334 22.54 15.33 -19.84
N ARG A 335 23.10 14.12 -19.75
CA ARG A 335 23.04 13.08 -20.78
C ARG A 335 22.21 11.87 -20.34
N SER A 336 21.45 11.99 -19.25
CA SER A 336 20.64 10.91 -18.67
C SER A 336 19.15 11.17 -18.90
N MET A 337 18.52 10.37 -19.78
CA MET A 337 17.09 10.49 -20.08
C MET A 337 16.22 10.33 -18.82
N MET A 338 16.58 9.42 -17.92
CA MET A 338 15.87 9.23 -16.65
C MET A 338 15.80 10.54 -15.87
N TYR A 339 16.93 11.24 -15.71
CA TYR A 339 17.00 12.50 -14.98
C TYR A 339 16.14 13.58 -15.65
N TYR A 340 16.26 13.74 -16.97
CA TYR A 340 15.44 14.68 -17.75
C TYR A 340 13.94 14.46 -17.53
N ARG A 341 13.48 13.20 -17.60
CA ARG A 341 12.06 12.87 -17.41
C ARG A 341 11.59 13.06 -15.97
N LEU A 342 12.46 12.86 -14.97
CA LEU A 342 12.11 13.15 -13.58
C LEU A 342 12.01 14.67 -13.35
N ASN A 343 12.90 15.45 -13.97
CA ASN A 343 13.07 16.90 -13.78
C ASN A 343 12.25 17.77 -14.76
N THR A 344 11.06 17.32 -15.14
CA THR A 344 10.11 18.11 -15.92
C THR A 344 8.68 17.81 -15.47
N ASP A 345 7.81 18.80 -15.56
CA ASP A 345 6.37 18.72 -15.37
C ASP A 345 5.59 18.69 -16.69
N ASN A 346 6.28 18.80 -17.83
CA ASN A 346 5.67 18.66 -19.15
C ASN A 346 5.13 17.24 -19.34
N GLU A 347 3.80 17.09 -19.47
CA GLU A 347 3.13 15.78 -19.54
C GLU A 347 3.64 14.88 -20.68
N THR A 348 4.17 15.46 -21.76
CA THR A 348 4.76 14.71 -22.88
C THR A 348 6.02 13.96 -22.45
N TYR A 349 6.79 14.53 -21.53
CA TYR A 349 8.14 14.07 -21.21
C TYR A 349 8.24 13.51 -19.78
N ARG A 350 7.43 14.00 -18.83
CA ARG A 350 7.61 13.70 -17.42
C ARG A 350 7.42 12.22 -17.10
N MET A 351 8.13 11.78 -16.06
CA MET A 351 7.90 10.51 -15.40
C MET A 351 7.78 10.72 -13.88
N PRO A 352 6.92 9.95 -13.19
CA PRO A 352 5.91 9.05 -13.74
C PRO A 352 4.83 9.77 -14.58
N LEU A 353 4.18 9.04 -15.50
CA LEU A 353 3.13 9.56 -16.39
C LEU A 353 1.89 10.04 -15.61
N HIS A 354 1.56 9.36 -14.52
CA HIS A 354 0.39 9.62 -13.70
C HIS A 354 0.78 9.81 -12.24
N GLY A 355 -0.08 10.50 -11.49
CA GLY A 355 0.09 10.68 -10.05
C GLY A 355 0.98 11.83 -9.63
N ARG A 356 1.49 12.65 -10.57
CA ARG A 356 2.14 13.93 -10.25
C ARG A 356 1.77 15.02 -11.27
N THR A 357 1.81 16.25 -10.83
CA THR A 357 1.68 17.49 -11.61
C THR A 357 2.84 18.45 -11.34
N ILE A 358 3.56 18.27 -10.23
CA ILE A 358 4.75 19.04 -9.89
C ILE A 358 6.00 18.15 -9.80
N ILE A 359 7.15 18.80 -9.58
CA ILE A 359 8.45 18.16 -9.49
C ILE A 359 8.73 17.68 -8.05
N HIS A 360 9.16 16.43 -7.92
CA HIS A 360 9.63 15.85 -6.65
C HIS A 360 11.11 16.21 -6.45
N GLN A 361 11.39 17.19 -5.61
CA GLN A 361 12.73 17.78 -5.50
C GLN A 361 13.72 16.81 -4.85
N GLU A 362 13.32 16.15 -3.77
CA GLU A 362 14.14 15.20 -3.01
C GLU A 362 14.44 13.95 -3.85
N GLY A 363 13.46 13.47 -4.61
CA GLY A 363 13.65 12.35 -5.53
C GLY A 363 14.63 12.67 -6.66
N ILE A 364 14.60 13.89 -7.20
CA ILE A 364 15.57 14.34 -8.21
C ILE A 364 16.96 14.46 -7.62
N ALA A 365 17.10 15.10 -6.46
CA ALA A 365 18.38 15.22 -5.77
C ALA A 365 18.98 13.84 -5.45
N LEU A 366 18.15 12.88 -5.00
CA LEU A 366 18.58 11.50 -4.77
C LEU A 366 19.11 10.84 -6.06
N MET A 367 18.36 10.97 -7.16
CA MET A 367 18.76 10.36 -8.43
C MET A 367 19.94 11.08 -9.07
N GLU A 368 20.10 12.38 -8.89
CA GLU A 368 21.29 13.14 -9.28
C GLU A 368 22.54 12.61 -8.57
N GLN A 369 22.48 12.52 -7.24
CA GLN A 369 23.58 12.00 -6.42
C GLN A 369 23.94 10.57 -6.85
N TRP A 370 22.92 9.71 -7.04
CA TRP A 370 23.13 8.35 -7.49
C TRP A 370 23.79 8.29 -8.87
N ILE A 371 23.27 9.01 -9.88
CA ILE A 371 23.84 9.05 -11.24
C ILE A 371 25.30 9.54 -11.21
N ASN A 372 25.58 10.60 -10.45
CA ASN A 372 26.91 11.18 -10.35
C ASN A 372 27.91 10.27 -9.61
N SER A 373 27.43 9.33 -8.78
CA SER A 373 28.27 8.35 -8.10
C SER A 373 28.68 7.15 -8.98
N LEU A 374 28.04 6.97 -10.14
CA LEU A 374 28.28 5.80 -10.99
C LEU A 374 29.59 5.91 -11.78
N THR A 375 30.24 4.76 -11.97
CA THR A 375 31.43 4.63 -12.82
C THR A 375 31.05 4.71 -14.31
N PRO A 376 31.87 5.35 -15.16
CA PRO A 376 31.67 5.38 -16.62
C PRO A 376 31.42 4.01 -17.25
N CYS A 377 30.67 4.01 -18.36
CA CYS A 377 30.48 2.81 -19.16
C CYS A 377 31.83 2.33 -19.72
N ASN A 378 32.06 1.02 -19.70
CA ASN A 378 33.20 0.40 -20.38
C ASN A 378 33.06 0.46 -21.90
#